data_AF-A0A661RH69-F1
#
_entry.id   AF-A0A661RH69-F1
#
_cell.length_a   1.000
_cell.length_b   1.000
_cell.length_c   1.000
_cell.angle_alpha   90.00
_cell.angle_beta   90.00
_cell.angle_gamma   90.00
#
_symmetry.space_group_name_H-M   'P 1'
#
loop_
_entity.id
_entity.type
_entity.pdbx_description
1 polymer ?
#
loop_
_entity_poly.entity_id
_entity_poly.type
_entity_poly.pdbx_seq_one_letter_code
_entity_poly.pdbx_strand_id
1 'polypeptide(L)'
;AGTLTMGRIALPLMRKRGYQKEIAVGCIQAGAALGFLVPPSCIAILYAVIAKESIGRLFLGGAIPGLMLASMYIIYITVRCYLQPHIAPPIPKEERASWNEKVKSLKNLIMPSAIIFSVVGTIMLGLTTPVESAAIGVLGGLIAVAIKKRLNLKLIKDALMDSSKLTAIMMWIFMGAMTFGQIYDALGAKELIHTVTTALPLGPWGVLVMIQFTFFILGMFMDDTAILFITMPIYIPIISELGFDPVWFGVLYIINMQMAYMTPPFGYCLMLIKGVVPPDISMADIYRSVVPFVIIQGVALALIMLFPELVLWLPRVMLGGG
;
A
#
# COMPACT_ATOMS: atom_id res chain seq x y z
N ALA A 1 -0.49 9.98 3.14
CA ALA A 1 -0.02 10.46 4.48
C ALA A 1 1.43 10.05 4.79
N GLY A 2 1.78 8.76 4.71
CA GLY A 2 3.12 8.26 5.07
C GLY A 2 4.28 9.00 4.41
N THR A 3 4.18 9.28 3.10
CA THR A 3 5.20 10.00 2.32
C THR A 3 5.47 11.41 2.85
N LEU A 4 4.41 12.14 3.24
CA LEU A 4 4.53 13.50 3.76
C LEU A 4 5.17 13.51 5.16
N THR A 5 4.72 12.61 6.04
CA THR A 5 5.21 12.54 7.42
C THR A 5 6.67 12.11 7.46
N MET A 6 7.01 11.03 6.77
CA MET A 6 8.40 10.54 6.70
C MET A 6 9.28 11.50 5.91
N GLY A 7 8.76 12.14 4.86
CA GLY A 7 9.45 13.22 4.14
C GLY A 7 9.82 14.38 5.05
N ARG A 8 8.91 14.85 5.91
CA ARG A 8 9.17 15.98 6.84
C ARG A 8 10.17 15.65 7.94
N ILE A 9 10.14 14.41 8.44
CA ILE A 9 10.93 14.02 9.61
C ILE A 9 12.27 13.40 9.20
N ALA A 10 12.26 12.45 8.28
CA ALA A 10 13.45 11.66 7.95
C ALA A 10 14.36 12.38 6.96
N LEU A 11 13.81 13.05 5.93
CA LEU A 11 14.63 13.66 4.88
C LEU A 11 15.63 14.70 5.41
N PRO A 12 15.26 15.66 6.29
CA PRO A 12 16.23 16.62 6.82
C PRO A 12 17.36 15.96 7.63
N LEU A 13 17.03 14.91 8.40
CA LEU A 13 18.01 14.16 9.20
C LEU A 13 18.98 13.37 8.31
N MET A 14 18.48 12.75 7.24
CA MET A 14 19.31 12.04 6.26
C MET A 14 20.24 13.01 5.51
N ARG A 15 19.72 14.18 5.12
CA ARG A 15 20.51 15.22 4.45
C ARG A 15 21.58 15.83 5.36
N LYS A 16 21.27 16.07 6.64
CA LYS A 16 22.27 16.52 7.64
C LYS A 16 23.43 15.53 7.77
N ARG A 17 23.18 14.25 7.51
CA ARG A 17 24.20 13.19 7.51
C ARG A 17 24.88 12.99 6.16
N GLY A 18 24.62 13.81 5.15
CA GLY A 18 25.27 13.71 3.85
C GLY A 18 24.71 12.62 2.93
N TYR A 19 23.51 12.11 3.18
CA TYR A 19 22.88 11.14 2.28
C TYR A 19 22.54 11.81 0.94
N GLN A 20 22.78 11.09 -0.15
CA GLN A 20 22.38 11.52 -1.49
C GLN A 20 20.86 11.58 -1.62
N LYS A 21 20.38 12.55 -2.43
CA LYS A 21 18.96 12.85 -2.59
C LYS A 21 18.20 11.66 -3.18
N GLU A 22 18.80 10.90 -4.08
CA GLU A 22 18.19 9.78 -4.78
C GLU A 22 17.87 8.62 -3.84
N ILE A 23 18.82 8.25 -2.97
CA ILE A 23 18.56 7.18 -1.98
C ILE A 23 17.55 7.65 -0.93
N ALA A 24 17.72 8.87 -0.41
CA ALA A 24 16.88 9.37 0.68
C ALA A 24 15.42 9.57 0.25
N VAL A 25 15.19 10.20 -0.91
CA VAL A 25 13.84 10.42 -1.44
C VAL A 25 13.22 9.10 -1.89
N GLY A 26 13.97 8.26 -2.60
CA GLY A 26 13.48 6.97 -3.09
C GLY A 26 13.06 6.04 -1.96
N CYS A 27 13.88 5.90 -0.90
CA CYS A 27 13.56 5.01 0.21
C CYS A 27 12.36 5.50 1.04
N ILE A 28 12.19 6.82 1.20
CA ILE A 28 11.02 7.39 1.90
C ILE A 28 9.74 7.09 1.12
N GLN A 29 9.76 7.21 -0.20
CA GLN A 29 8.60 6.93 -1.03
C GLN A 29 8.26 5.44 -1.06
N ALA A 30 9.25 4.58 -1.31
CA ALA A 30 9.05 3.14 -1.34
C ALA A 30 8.60 2.60 0.03
N GLY A 31 9.17 3.12 1.12
CA GLY A 31 8.77 2.78 2.48
C GLY A 31 7.34 3.23 2.81
N ALA A 32 6.92 4.38 2.30
CA ALA A 32 5.55 4.85 2.47
C ALA A 32 4.54 4.03 1.65
N ALA A 33 4.92 3.60 0.44
CA ALA A 33 4.08 2.77 -0.43
C ALA A 33 3.78 1.40 0.19
N LEU A 34 4.72 0.78 0.93
CA LEU A 34 4.52 -0.50 1.63
C LEU A 34 3.28 -0.53 2.53
N GLY A 35 2.88 0.64 3.07
CA GLY A 35 1.69 0.75 3.91
C GLY A 35 0.38 0.40 3.20
N PHE A 36 0.38 0.31 1.86
CA PHE A 36 -0.79 -0.10 1.09
C PHE A 36 -1.05 -1.61 1.22
N LEU A 37 0.00 -2.40 1.42
CA LEU A 37 -0.04 -3.86 1.45
C LEU A 37 -0.02 -4.42 2.87
N VAL A 38 0.74 -3.81 3.78
CA VAL A 38 0.87 -4.27 5.16
C VAL A 38 -0.35 -3.82 5.98
N PRO A 39 -1.06 -4.74 6.67
CA PRO A 39 -2.21 -4.39 7.50
C PRO A 39 -1.86 -3.43 8.67
N PRO A 40 -2.78 -2.52 9.07
CA PRO A 40 -4.10 -2.27 8.50
C PRO A 40 -4.04 -1.42 7.21
N SER A 41 -4.68 -1.88 6.13
CA SER A 41 -4.72 -1.18 4.84
C SER A 41 -6.14 -0.82 4.43
N CYS A 42 -6.40 0.48 4.21
CA CYS A 42 -7.70 0.97 3.76
C CYS A 42 -8.07 0.44 2.36
N ILE A 43 -7.12 0.43 1.42
CA ILE A 43 -7.35 -0.03 0.05
C ILE A 43 -7.70 -1.53 0.05
N ALA A 44 -7.02 -2.33 0.86
CA ALA A 44 -7.33 -3.74 1.03
C ALA A 44 -8.76 -3.93 1.57
N ILE A 45 -9.17 -3.16 2.58
CA ILE A 45 -10.55 -3.20 3.09
C ILE A 45 -11.56 -2.85 1.99
N LEU A 46 -11.33 -1.76 1.24
CA LEU A 46 -12.23 -1.33 0.17
C LEU A 46 -12.32 -2.37 -0.95
N TYR A 47 -11.19 -2.96 -1.34
CA TYR A 47 -11.15 -4.07 -2.30
C TYR A 47 -12.01 -5.23 -1.83
N ALA A 48 -11.80 -5.71 -0.61
CA ALA A 48 -12.53 -6.86 -0.07
C ALA A 48 -14.05 -6.59 -0.03
N VAL A 49 -14.47 -5.38 0.29
CA VAL A 49 -15.88 -4.99 0.28
C VAL A 49 -16.49 -5.06 -1.13
N ILE A 50 -15.77 -4.57 -2.16
CA ILE A 50 -16.28 -4.58 -3.54
C ILE A 50 -16.24 -6.00 -4.13
N ALA A 51 -15.13 -6.71 -3.93
CA ALA A 51 -14.95 -8.09 -4.37
C ALA A 51 -15.82 -9.08 -3.60
N LYS A 52 -16.49 -8.63 -2.52
CA LYS A 52 -17.26 -9.45 -1.57
C LYS A 52 -16.42 -10.58 -0.96
N GLU A 53 -15.15 -10.29 -0.73
CA GLU A 53 -14.15 -11.20 -0.17
C GLU A 53 -13.90 -10.95 1.32
N SER A 54 -13.27 -11.93 1.98
CA SER A 54 -12.88 -11.78 3.38
C SER A 54 -11.70 -10.80 3.54
N ILE A 55 -11.92 -9.74 4.33
CA ILE A 55 -10.87 -8.79 4.71
C ILE A 55 -9.73 -9.49 5.45
N GLY A 56 -10.05 -10.47 6.31
CA GLY A 56 -9.05 -11.26 7.03
C GLY A 56 -8.16 -12.07 6.09
N ARG A 57 -8.75 -12.71 5.06
CA ARG A 57 -7.99 -13.44 4.02
C ARG A 57 -7.05 -12.50 3.26
N LEU A 58 -7.52 -11.31 2.90
CA LEU A 58 -6.71 -10.34 2.16
C LEU A 58 -5.59 -9.76 3.02
N PHE A 59 -5.83 -9.49 4.30
CA PHE A 59 -4.79 -9.04 5.23
C PHE A 59 -3.70 -10.07 5.43
N LEU A 60 -4.09 -11.34 5.62
CA LEU A 60 -3.15 -12.46 5.67
C LEU A 60 -2.41 -12.64 4.35
N GLY A 61 -3.12 -12.54 3.23
CA GLY A 61 -2.55 -12.68 1.90
C GLY A 61 -1.57 -11.57 1.55
N GLY A 62 -1.73 -10.37 2.12
CA GLY A 62 -0.80 -9.25 1.96
C GLY A 62 0.43 -9.33 2.88
N ALA A 63 0.39 -10.11 3.97
CA ALA A 63 1.46 -10.11 4.97
C ALA A 63 2.79 -10.66 4.42
N ILE A 64 2.78 -11.83 3.77
CA ILE A 64 3.98 -12.44 3.19
C ILE A 64 4.53 -11.58 2.03
N PRO A 65 3.71 -11.16 1.04
CA PRO A 65 4.14 -10.23 -0.01
C PRO A 65 4.71 -8.92 0.54
N GLY A 66 4.11 -8.37 1.61
CA GLY A 66 4.60 -7.16 2.28
C GLY A 66 5.99 -7.36 2.89
N LEU A 67 6.21 -8.46 3.61
CA LEU A 67 7.50 -8.81 4.18
C LEU A 67 8.54 -9.12 3.09
N MET A 68 8.14 -9.80 2.02
CA MET A 68 8.98 -10.08 0.86
C MET A 68 9.46 -8.76 0.23
N LEU A 69 8.54 -7.85 -0.07
CA LEU A 69 8.85 -6.57 -0.69
C LEU A 69 9.70 -5.68 0.22
N ALA A 70 9.41 -5.65 1.52
CA ALA A 70 10.24 -4.96 2.51
C ALA A 70 11.66 -5.53 2.55
N SER A 71 11.81 -6.86 2.51
CA SER A 71 13.10 -7.53 2.46
C SER A 71 13.87 -7.19 1.19
N MET A 72 13.21 -7.18 0.03
CA MET A 72 13.82 -6.78 -1.23
C MET A 72 14.34 -5.34 -1.20
N TYR A 73 13.58 -4.40 -0.60
CA TYR A 73 14.06 -3.03 -0.42
C TYR A 73 15.24 -2.94 0.53
N ILE A 74 15.21 -3.65 1.65
CA ILE A 74 16.32 -3.66 2.61
C ILE A 74 17.58 -4.21 1.92
N ILE A 75 17.48 -5.34 1.23
CA ILE A 75 18.58 -5.94 0.50
C ILE A 75 19.14 -4.96 -0.54
N TYR A 76 18.27 -4.36 -1.36
CA TYR A 76 18.69 -3.38 -2.37
C TYR A 76 19.42 -2.18 -1.75
N ILE A 77 18.83 -1.56 -0.72
CA ILE A 77 19.42 -0.40 -0.05
C ILE A 77 20.76 -0.79 0.60
N THR A 78 20.82 -1.92 1.31
CA THR A 78 22.04 -2.39 1.97
C THR A 78 23.15 -2.68 0.97
N VAL A 79 22.85 -3.40 -0.12
CA VAL A 79 23.83 -3.72 -1.16
C VAL A 79 24.33 -2.44 -1.83
N ARG A 80 23.45 -1.51 -2.19
CA ARG A 80 23.85 -0.23 -2.80
C ARG A 80 24.70 0.62 -1.86
N CYS A 81 24.32 0.75 -0.59
CA CYS A 81 25.08 1.51 0.39
C CYS A 81 26.43 0.84 0.72
N TYR A 82 26.52 -0.48 0.67
CA TYR A 82 27.76 -1.21 0.90
C TYR A 82 28.74 -1.05 -0.28
N LEU A 83 28.25 -1.16 -1.51
CA LEU A 83 29.07 -0.98 -2.72
C LEU A 83 29.45 0.48 -2.98
N GLN A 84 28.61 1.42 -2.54
CA GLN A 84 28.82 2.86 -2.74
C GLN A 84 28.65 3.63 -1.43
N PRO A 85 29.60 3.53 -0.47
CA PRO A 85 29.45 4.16 0.85
C PRO A 85 29.26 5.68 0.83
N HIS A 86 29.68 6.34 -0.25
CA HIS A 86 29.52 7.78 -0.43
C HIS A 86 28.06 8.25 -0.59
N ILE A 87 27.12 7.35 -0.95
CA ILE A 87 25.71 7.71 -1.15
C ILE A 87 24.93 7.76 0.18
N ALA A 88 25.41 7.05 1.18
CA ALA A 88 24.82 6.93 2.50
C ALA A 88 25.95 6.69 3.53
N PRO A 89 26.71 7.74 3.88
CA PRO A 89 27.88 7.58 4.73
C PRO A 89 27.48 6.99 6.09
N PRO A 90 28.26 6.02 6.60
CA PRO A 90 27.94 5.35 7.84
C PRO A 90 28.06 6.32 9.02
N ILE A 91 27.18 6.15 10.00
CA ILE A 91 27.24 6.93 11.24
C ILE A 91 28.61 6.68 11.94
N PRO A 92 29.34 7.73 12.33
CA PRO A 92 30.59 7.62 13.08
C PRO A 92 30.42 6.73 14.30
N LYS A 93 31.44 5.93 14.66
CA LYS A 93 31.32 4.95 15.75
C LYS A 93 30.92 5.60 17.08
N GLU A 94 31.37 6.83 17.33
CA GLU A 94 31.06 7.61 18.53
C GLU A 94 29.57 8.03 18.62
N GLU A 95 28.89 8.21 17.48
CA GLU A 95 27.47 8.60 17.44
C GLU A 95 26.52 7.39 17.33
N ARG A 96 27.06 6.16 17.31
CA ARG A 96 26.25 4.96 17.23
C ARG A 96 25.60 4.70 18.58
N ALA A 97 24.27 4.64 18.57
CA ALA A 97 23.50 4.23 19.74
C ALA A 97 23.99 2.87 20.26
N SER A 98 24.21 2.79 21.56
CA SER A 98 24.55 1.57 22.29
C SER A 98 23.44 0.52 22.16
N TRP A 99 23.76 -0.75 22.42
CA TRP A 99 22.75 -1.80 22.30
C TRP A 99 21.57 -1.56 23.27
N ASN A 100 21.87 -1.08 24.48
CA ASN A 100 20.88 -0.70 25.47
C ASN A 100 19.95 0.43 24.99
N GLU A 101 20.47 1.44 24.29
CA GLU A 101 19.66 2.53 23.75
C GLU A 101 18.72 2.05 22.64
N LYS A 102 19.18 1.16 21.75
CA LYS A 102 18.31 0.62 20.70
C LYS A 102 17.18 -0.23 21.32
N VAL A 103 17.47 -1.09 22.30
CA VAL A 103 16.43 -1.86 23.01
C VAL A 103 15.48 -0.92 23.75
N LYS A 104 16.00 0.11 24.42
CA LYS A 104 15.16 1.12 25.09
C LYS A 104 14.28 1.88 24.10
N SER A 105 14.74 2.12 22.88
CA SER A 105 13.96 2.79 21.83
C SER A 105 12.77 1.95 21.34
N LEU A 106 12.84 0.61 21.41
CA LEU A 106 11.71 -0.27 21.09
C LEU A 106 10.50 -0.01 22.00
N LYS A 107 10.71 0.52 23.22
CA LYS A 107 9.61 0.91 24.10
C LYS A 107 8.68 1.96 23.47
N ASN A 108 9.20 2.80 22.57
CA ASN A 108 8.39 3.78 21.84
C ASN A 108 7.46 3.14 20.82
N LEU A 109 7.74 1.91 20.39
CA LEU A 109 6.94 1.15 19.44
C LEU A 109 5.81 0.35 20.10
N ILE A 110 5.87 0.15 21.43
CA ILE A 110 4.86 -0.63 22.17
C ILE A 110 3.45 -0.09 21.92
N MET A 111 3.25 1.24 22.02
CA MET A 111 1.90 1.82 21.88
C MET A 111 1.36 1.73 20.45
N PRO A 112 2.09 2.14 19.38
CA PRO A 112 1.63 1.92 18.01
C PRO A 112 1.42 0.44 17.67
N SER A 113 2.33 -0.44 18.09
CA SER A 113 2.20 -1.88 17.85
C SER A 113 0.99 -2.46 18.55
N ALA A 114 0.72 -2.08 19.80
CA ALA A 114 -0.46 -2.55 20.53
C ALA A 114 -1.75 -2.20 19.79
N ILE A 115 -1.84 -1.01 19.19
CA ILE A 115 -3.00 -0.59 18.38
C ILE A 115 -3.07 -1.40 17.07
N ILE A 116 -1.94 -1.58 16.38
CA ILE A 116 -1.91 -2.34 15.13
C ILE A 116 -2.31 -3.80 15.38
N PHE A 117 -1.71 -4.46 16.38
CA PHE A 117 -2.01 -5.85 16.72
C PHE A 117 -3.42 -6.02 17.27
N SER A 118 -3.98 -5.03 18.00
CA SER A 118 -5.37 -5.12 18.45
C SER A 118 -6.33 -5.03 17.28
N VAL A 119 -6.16 -4.08 16.37
CA VAL A 119 -7.05 -3.91 15.20
C VAL A 119 -6.91 -5.09 14.24
N VAL A 120 -5.69 -5.43 13.84
CA VAL A 120 -5.45 -6.53 12.88
C VAL A 120 -5.80 -7.87 13.51
N GLY A 121 -5.42 -8.10 14.77
CA GLY A 121 -5.68 -9.36 15.47
C GLY A 121 -7.17 -9.62 15.69
N THR A 122 -7.96 -8.61 16.05
CA THR A 122 -9.40 -8.78 16.26
C THR A 122 -10.16 -9.08 14.97
N ILE A 123 -9.76 -8.49 13.84
CA ILE A 123 -10.26 -8.83 12.50
C ILE A 123 -9.87 -10.26 12.13
N MET A 124 -8.60 -10.62 12.29
CA MET A 124 -8.08 -11.92 11.87
C MET A 124 -8.64 -13.09 12.69
N LEU A 125 -8.91 -12.86 13.98
CA LEU A 125 -9.56 -13.84 14.86
C LEU A 125 -11.08 -13.90 14.68
N GLY A 126 -11.66 -13.06 13.82
CA GLY A 126 -13.11 -12.98 13.59
C GLY A 126 -13.89 -12.49 14.82
N LEU A 127 -13.23 -11.87 15.79
CA LEU A 127 -13.85 -11.38 17.02
C LEU A 127 -14.72 -10.16 16.78
N THR A 128 -14.35 -9.35 15.79
CA THR A 128 -15.00 -8.08 15.49
C THR A 128 -15.11 -7.86 13.99
N THR A 129 -16.15 -7.15 13.59
CA THR A 129 -16.29 -6.60 12.24
C THR A 129 -15.24 -5.51 11.99
N PRO A 130 -14.96 -5.14 10.73
CA PRO A 130 -14.03 -4.05 10.41
C PRO A 130 -14.42 -2.72 11.06
N VAL A 131 -15.73 -2.46 11.20
CA VAL A 131 -16.27 -1.25 11.82
C VAL A 131 -15.98 -1.23 13.32
N GLU A 132 -16.22 -2.34 14.01
CA GLU A 132 -15.89 -2.50 15.43
C GLU A 132 -14.38 -2.43 15.68
N SER A 133 -13.59 -3.03 14.78
CA SER A 133 -12.13 -2.99 14.83
C SER A 133 -11.59 -1.57 14.63
N ALA A 134 -12.21 -0.78 13.76
CA ALA A 134 -11.90 0.63 13.60
C ALA A 134 -12.18 1.43 14.89
N ALA A 135 -13.27 1.11 15.61
CA ALA A 135 -13.56 1.72 16.91
C ALA A 135 -12.49 1.39 17.96
N ILE A 136 -12.00 0.15 18.00
CA ILE A 136 -10.85 -0.25 18.84
C ILE A 136 -9.61 0.58 18.50
N GLY A 137 -9.34 0.80 17.22
CA GLY A 137 -8.24 1.65 16.74
C GLY A 137 -8.35 3.10 17.21
N VAL A 138 -9.54 3.70 17.11
CA VAL A 138 -9.83 5.06 17.59
C VAL A 138 -9.67 5.16 19.10
N LEU A 139 -10.22 4.22 19.86
CA LEU A 139 -10.07 4.16 21.32
C LEU A 139 -8.60 4.05 21.72
N GLY A 140 -7.84 3.15 21.08
CA GLY A 140 -6.41 2.99 21.29
C GLY A 140 -5.62 4.27 20.99
N GLY A 141 -5.96 4.96 19.90
CA GLY A 141 -5.39 6.26 19.54
C GLY A 141 -5.69 7.36 20.57
N LEU A 142 -6.94 7.45 21.03
CA LEU A 142 -7.35 8.40 22.08
C LEU A 142 -6.60 8.15 23.39
N ILE A 143 -6.49 6.89 23.81
CA ILE A 143 -5.71 6.49 24.99
C ILE A 143 -4.24 6.90 24.81
N ALA A 144 -3.63 6.65 23.64
CA ALA A 144 -2.24 7.01 23.38
C ALA A 144 -2.00 8.52 23.48
N VAL A 145 -2.91 9.33 22.95
CA VAL A 145 -2.84 10.79 23.02
C VAL A 145 -3.09 11.31 24.44
N ALA A 146 -4.02 10.69 25.17
CA ALA A 146 -4.31 11.00 26.57
C ALA A 146 -3.11 10.72 27.48
N ILE A 147 -2.46 9.57 27.35
CA ILE A 147 -1.23 9.22 28.08
C ILE A 147 -0.13 10.25 27.79
N LYS A 148 -0.01 10.70 26.54
CA LYS A 148 0.95 11.75 26.14
C LYS A 148 0.54 13.17 26.56
N LYS A 149 -0.59 13.34 27.26
CA LYS A 149 -1.14 14.63 27.70
C LYS A 149 -1.31 15.64 26.56
N ARG A 150 -1.65 15.16 25.36
CA ARG A 150 -1.87 15.99 24.17
C ARG A 150 -3.33 16.02 23.73
N LEU A 151 -4.22 15.42 24.50
CA LEU A 151 -5.64 15.35 24.19
C LEU A 151 -6.29 16.71 24.40
N ASN A 152 -6.82 17.28 23.32
CA ASN A 152 -7.58 18.53 23.37
C ASN A 152 -8.68 18.52 22.30
N LEU A 153 -9.70 19.36 22.50
CA LEU A 153 -10.88 19.39 21.63
C LEU A 153 -10.54 19.81 20.19
N LYS A 154 -9.52 20.65 20.02
CA LYS A 154 -9.05 21.07 18.68
C LYS A 154 -8.51 19.88 17.89
N LEU A 155 -7.65 19.05 18.49
CA LEU A 155 -7.11 17.84 17.88
C LEU A 155 -8.24 16.89 17.45
N ILE A 156 -9.23 16.68 18.32
CA ILE A 156 -10.38 15.80 18.03
C ILE A 156 -11.18 16.38 16.85
N LYS A 157 -11.48 17.68 16.86
CA LYS A 157 -12.22 18.35 15.79
C LYS A 157 -11.47 18.29 14.46
N ASP A 158 -10.16 18.54 14.47
CA ASP A 158 -9.31 18.49 13.28
C ASP A 158 -9.30 17.06 12.70
N ALA A 159 -9.08 16.04 13.54
CA ALA A 159 -9.10 14.65 13.12
C ALA A 159 -10.46 14.19 12.56
N LEU A 160 -11.57 14.60 13.17
CA LEU A 160 -12.92 14.31 12.70
C LEU A 160 -13.24 15.01 11.36
N MET A 161 -12.80 16.25 11.20
CA MET A 161 -12.99 17.01 9.96
C MET A 161 -12.20 16.40 8.81
N ASP A 162 -10.94 16.05 9.04
CA ASP A 162 -10.10 15.42 8.03
C ASP A 162 -10.64 14.03 7.65
N SER A 163 -11.07 13.24 8.63
CA SER A 163 -11.69 11.93 8.38
C SER A 163 -12.99 12.06 7.60
N SER A 164 -13.86 13.01 7.98
CA SER A 164 -15.14 13.26 7.29
C SER A 164 -14.95 13.69 5.84
N LYS A 165 -13.97 14.56 5.55
CA LYS A 165 -13.66 14.99 4.18
C LYS A 165 -13.21 13.81 3.32
N LEU A 166 -12.32 12.96 3.85
CA LEU A 166 -11.83 11.78 3.13
C LEU A 166 -12.99 10.82 2.83
N THR A 167 -13.83 10.54 3.83
CA THR A 167 -15.01 9.68 3.65
C THR A 167 -15.99 10.28 2.63
N ALA A 168 -16.23 11.60 2.65
CA ALA A 168 -17.14 12.24 1.71
C ALA A 168 -16.67 12.08 0.26
N ILE A 169 -15.37 12.29 -0.01
CA ILE A 169 -14.78 12.07 -1.34
C ILE A 169 -14.96 10.60 -1.76
N MET A 170 -14.67 9.66 -0.85
CA MET A 170 -14.85 8.22 -1.11
C MET A 170 -16.30 7.85 -1.42
N MET A 171 -17.28 8.38 -0.67
CA MET A 171 -18.70 8.10 -0.88
C MET A 171 -19.22 8.60 -2.24
N TRP A 172 -18.77 9.77 -2.70
CA TRP A 172 -19.12 10.29 -4.02
C TRP A 172 -18.59 9.39 -5.15
N ILE A 173 -17.34 8.93 -5.03
CA ILE A 173 -16.74 8.00 -6.00
C ILE A 173 -17.48 6.64 -5.96
N PHE A 174 -17.75 6.12 -4.77
CA PHE A 174 -18.47 4.86 -4.56
C PHE A 174 -19.85 4.88 -5.23
N MET A 175 -20.59 5.97 -5.09
CA MET A 175 -21.92 6.14 -5.68
C MET A 175 -21.89 6.07 -7.21
N GLY A 176 -20.95 6.79 -7.84
CA GLY A 176 -20.78 6.76 -9.30
C GLY A 176 -20.38 5.37 -9.79
N ALA A 177 -19.45 4.73 -9.10
CA ALA A 177 -18.97 3.40 -9.45
C ALA A 177 -20.01 2.29 -9.31
N MET A 178 -20.80 2.29 -8.23
CA MET A 178 -21.89 1.32 -8.07
C MET A 178 -22.95 1.49 -9.15
N THR A 179 -23.28 2.73 -9.50
CA THR A 179 -24.22 3.02 -10.59
C THR A 179 -23.68 2.52 -11.93
N PHE A 180 -22.40 2.79 -12.22
CA PHE A 180 -21.74 2.31 -13.43
C PHE A 180 -21.66 0.79 -13.50
N GLY A 181 -21.26 0.12 -12.42
CA GLY A 181 -21.15 -1.33 -12.36
C GLY A 181 -22.49 -2.03 -12.62
N GLN A 182 -23.59 -1.51 -12.05
CA GLN A 182 -24.94 -2.05 -12.31
C GLN A 182 -25.38 -1.85 -13.77
N ILE A 183 -25.12 -0.67 -14.35
CA ILE A 183 -25.41 -0.41 -15.76
C ILE A 183 -24.55 -1.31 -16.67
N TYR A 184 -23.28 -1.48 -16.34
CA TYR A 184 -22.34 -2.32 -17.07
C TYR A 184 -22.80 -3.80 -17.08
N ASP A 185 -23.17 -4.33 -15.91
CA ASP A 185 -23.74 -5.67 -15.78
C ASP A 185 -25.04 -5.81 -16.58
N ALA A 186 -25.92 -4.81 -16.50
CA ALA A 186 -27.20 -4.80 -17.24
C ALA A 186 -27.03 -4.73 -18.76
N LEU A 187 -25.95 -4.11 -19.25
CA LEU A 187 -25.60 -4.04 -20.68
C LEU A 187 -24.99 -5.33 -21.22
N GLY A 188 -24.90 -6.40 -20.42
CA GLY A 188 -24.40 -7.69 -20.89
C GLY A 188 -22.87 -7.76 -20.89
N ALA A 189 -22.21 -7.18 -19.89
CA ALA A 189 -20.76 -7.28 -19.66
C ALA A 189 -20.15 -8.67 -19.96
N LYS A 190 -20.88 -9.74 -19.61
CA LYS A 190 -20.48 -11.14 -19.84
C LYS A 190 -20.23 -11.47 -21.32
N GLU A 191 -20.97 -10.87 -22.26
CA GLU A 191 -20.74 -11.08 -23.70
C GLU A 191 -19.47 -10.40 -24.20
N LEU A 192 -19.12 -9.24 -23.63
CA LEU A 192 -17.86 -8.55 -23.95
C LEU A 192 -16.66 -9.42 -23.55
N ILE A 193 -16.75 -10.12 -22.42
CA ILE A 193 -15.72 -11.02 -21.90
C ILE A 193 -15.52 -12.21 -22.84
N HIS A 194 -16.61 -12.87 -23.24
CA HIS A 194 -16.55 -13.97 -24.22
C HIS A 194 -15.94 -13.50 -25.55
N THR A 195 -16.27 -12.29 -26.01
CA THR A 195 -15.75 -11.75 -27.27
C THR A 195 -14.26 -11.41 -27.18
N VAL A 196 -13.80 -10.80 -26.08
CA VAL A 196 -12.39 -10.44 -25.88
C VAL A 196 -11.51 -11.69 -25.69
N THR A 197 -11.99 -12.69 -24.94
CA THR A 197 -11.25 -13.95 -24.69
C THR A 197 -11.22 -14.88 -25.90
N THR A 198 -12.21 -14.83 -26.79
CA THR A 198 -12.21 -15.60 -28.04
C THR A 198 -11.51 -14.87 -29.20
N ALA A 199 -11.52 -13.53 -29.23
CA ALA A 199 -10.87 -12.74 -30.27
C ALA A 199 -9.35 -12.56 -30.05
N LEU A 200 -8.88 -12.60 -28.81
CA LEU A 200 -7.45 -12.56 -28.49
C LEU A 200 -6.96 -13.97 -28.14
N PRO A 201 -5.99 -14.55 -28.87
CA PRO A 201 -5.39 -15.85 -28.56
C PRO A 201 -4.44 -15.77 -27.33
N LEU A 202 -4.76 -14.92 -26.36
CA LEU A 202 -3.87 -14.54 -25.26
C LEU A 202 -3.96 -15.46 -24.03
N GLY A 203 -4.94 -16.38 -23.98
CA GLY A 203 -5.16 -17.26 -22.82
C GLY A 203 -5.42 -16.51 -21.51
N PRO A 204 -5.69 -17.23 -20.39
CA PRO A 204 -6.00 -16.60 -19.10
C PRO A 204 -4.89 -15.65 -18.59
N TRP A 205 -3.63 -16.04 -18.78
CA TRP A 205 -2.47 -15.26 -18.34
C TRP A 205 -2.26 -13.98 -19.15
N GLY A 206 -2.49 -14.01 -20.46
CA GLY A 206 -2.36 -12.79 -21.27
C GLY A 206 -3.44 -11.76 -20.93
N VAL A 207 -4.66 -12.20 -20.62
CA VAL A 207 -5.72 -11.30 -20.11
C VAL A 207 -5.33 -10.70 -18.76
N LEU A 208 -4.79 -11.51 -17.84
CA LEU A 208 -4.31 -11.02 -16.55
C LEU A 208 -3.22 -9.95 -16.70
N VAL A 209 -2.22 -10.20 -17.56
CA VAL A 209 -1.13 -9.24 -17.81
C VAL A 209 -1.68 -7.94 -18.42
N MET A 210 -2.66 -8.02 -19.33
CA MET A 210 -3.33 -6.85 -19.89
C MET A 210 -4.08 -6.03 -18.83
N ILE A 211 -4.75 -6.70 -17.88
CA ILE A 211 -5.41 -6.05 -16.75
C ILE A 211 -4.37 -5.35 -15.86
N GLN A 212 -3.28 -6.05 -15.50
CA GLN A 212 -2.19 -5.47 -14.70
C GLN A 212 -1.53 -4.27 -15.41
N PHE A 213 -1.36 -4.34 -16.73
CA PHE A 213 -0.85 -3.23 -17.50
C PHE A 213 -1.83 -2.04 -17.50
N THR A 214 -3.12 -2.30 -17.61
CA THR A 214 -4.15 -1.24 -17.54
C THR A 214 -4.15 -0.56 -16.17
N PHE A 215 -4.06 -1.33 -15.08
CA PHE A 215 -3.87 -0.80 -13.73
C PHE A 215 -2.64 0.10 -13.62
N PHE A 216 -1.52 -0.33 -14.18
CA PHE A 216 -0.28 0.42 -14.11
C PHE A 216 -0.40 1.77 -14.83
N ILE A 217 -0.99 1.79 -16.03
CA ILE A 217 -1.21 3.03 -16.79
C ILE A 217 -2.20 3.93 -16.07
N LEU A 218 -3.35 3.43 -15.64
CA LEU A 218 -4.36 4.24 -14.94
C LEU A 218 -3.81 4.82 -13.63
N GLY A 219 -3.06 4.03 -12.86
CA GLY A 219 -2.48 4.46 -11.58
C GLY A 219 -1.40 5.53 -11.71
N MET A 220 -0.84 5.75 -12.90
CA MET A 220 0.06 6.88 -13.13
C MET A 220 -0.67 8.22 -13.13
N PHE A 221 -1.98 8.25 -13.37
CA PHE A 221 -2.78 9.48 -13.54
C PHE A 221 -3.89 9.65 -12.50
N MET A 222 -4.47 8.53 -12.05
CA MET A 222 -5.65 8.51 -11.21
C MET A 222 -5.35 7.98 -9.81
N ASP A 223 -6.24 8.34 -8.88
CA ASP A 223 -6.20 7.81 -7.52
C ASP A 223 -6.62 6.32 -7.50
N ASP A 224 -5.94 5.52 -6.68
CA ASP A 224 -6.12 4.08 -6.47
C ASP A 224 -7.53 3.75 -5.99
N THR A 225 -8.15 4.63 -5.20
CA THR A 225 -9.52 4.41 -4.75
C THR A 225 -10.48 4.61 -5.92
N ALA A 226 -10.24 5.58 -6.79
CA ALA A 226 -11.04 5.79 -7.99
C ALA A 226 -10.90 4.62 -8.98
N ILE A 227 -9.67 4.15 -9.21
CA ILE A 227 -9.41 3.00 -10.09
C ILE A 227 -10.11 1.77 -9.54
N LEU A 228 -9.96 1.48 -8.25
CA LEU A 228 -10.60 0.35 -7.57
C LEU A 228 -12.11 0.37 -7.81
N PHE A 229 -12.75 1.51 -7.58
CA PHE A 229 -14.19 1.64 -7.74
C PHE A 229 -14.66 1.46 -9.18
N ILE A 230 -13.95 2.00 -10.17
CA ILE A 230 -14.33 1.91 -11.58
C ILE A 230 -14.07 0.51 -12.14
N THR A 231 -12.92 -0.07 -11.82
CA THR A 231 -12.40 -1.25 -12.53
C THR A 231 -12.74 -2.57 -11.87
N MET A 232 -12.87 -2.64 -10.54
CA MET A 232 -13.13 -3.91 -9.85
C MET A 232 -14.47 -4.55 -10.20
N PRO A 233 -15.59 -3.80 -10.33
CA PRO A 233 -16.84 -4.39 -10.80
C PRO A 233 -16.71 -5.08 -12.17
N ILE A 234 -15.81 -4.59 -13.02
CA ILE A 234 -15.54 -5.15 -14.35
C ILE A 234 -14.57 -6.35 -14.27
N TYR A 235 -13.46 -6.21 -13.54
CA TYR A 235 -12.37 -7.19 -13.59
C TYR A 235 -12.57 -8.38 -12.66
N ILE A 236 -13.30 -8.25 -11.55
CA ILE A 236 -13.56 -9.37 -10.63
C ILE A 236 -14.36 -10.51 -11.31
N PRO A 237 -15.45 -10.24 -12.05
CA PRO A 237 -16.12 -11.29 -12.81
C PRO A 237 -15.18 -11.98 -13.82
N ILE A 238 -14.36 -11.19 -14.54
CA ILE A 238 -13.43 -11.70 -15.55
C ILE A 238 -12.41 -12.65 -14.94
N ILE A 239 -11.73 -12.25 -13.88
CA ILE A 239 -10.67 -13.06 -13.27
C ILE A 239 -11.24 -14.32 -12.61
N SER A 240 -12.46 -14.23 -12.07
CA SER A 240 -13.15 -15.38 -11.48
C SER A 240 -13.55 -16.41 -12.54
N GLU A 241 -14.04 -15.95 -13.70
CA GLU A 241 -14.37 -16.83 -14.85
C GLU A 241 -13.13 -17.50 -15.45
N LEU A 242 -11.98 -16.80 -15.44
CA LEU A 242 -10.69 -17.35 -15.84
C LEU A 242 -10.08 -18.32 -14.80
N GLY A 243 -10.73 -18.49 -13.63
CA GLY A 243 -10.29 -19.40 -12.58
C GLY A 243 -9.23 -18.86 -11.63
N PHE A 244 -9.00 -17.54 -11.60
CA PHE A 244 -8.08 -16.91 -10.65
C PHE A 244 -8.78 -16.57 -9.34
N ASP A 245 -8.04 -16.74 -8.23
CA ASP A 245 -8.54 -16.41 -6.89
C ASP A 245 -8.63 -14.87 -6.71
N PRO A 246 -9.78 -14.32 -6.30
CA PRO A 246 -9.95 -12.89 -6.10
C PRO A 246 -9.09 -12.29 -4.98
N VAL A 247 -8.72 -13.04 -3.95
CA VAL A 247 -7.80 -12.55 -2.90
C VAL A 247 -6.40 -12.36 -3.50
N TRP A 248 -5.93 -13.32 -4.28
CA TRP A 248 -4.66 -13.20 -4.99
C TRP A 248 -4.65 -12.03 -5.97
N PHE A 249 -5.71 -11.87 -6.76
CA PHE A 249 -5.86 -10.73 -7.67
C PHE A 249 -5.86 -9.39 -6.92
N GLY A 250 -6.49 -9.34 -5.75
CA GLY A 250 -6.50 -8.15 -4.89
C GLY A 250 -5.11 -7.74 -4.41
N VAL A 251 -4.28 -8.71 -4.04
CA VAL A 251 -2.88 -8.44 -3.68
C VAL A 251 -2.06 -7.94 -4.87
N LEU A 252 -2.26 -8.54 -6.06
CA LEU A 252 -1.62 -8.05 -7.28
C LEU A 252 -2.02 -6.59 -7.57
N TYR A 253 -3.31 -6.28 -7.45
CA TYR A 253 -3.81 -4.92 -7.59
C TYR A 253 -3.12 -3.95 -6.62
N ILE A 254 -3.06 -4.29 -5.33
CA ILE A 254 -2.45 -3.43 -4.30
C ILE A 254 -0.97 -3.17 -4.58
N ILE A 255 -0.23 -4.17 -5.05
CA ILE A 255 1.19 -4.02 -5.43
C ILE A 255 1.32 -3.16 -6.68
N ASN A 256 0.46 -3.37 -7.66
CA ASN A 256 0.44 -2.58 -8.88
C ASN A 256 0.13 -1.10 -8.60
N MET A 257 -0.85 -0.81 -7.74
CA MET A 257 -1.16 0.56 -7.33
C MET A 257 0.00 1.24 -6.62
N GLN A 258 0.72 0.53 -5.74
CA GLN A 258 1.95 1.06 -5.14
C GLN A 258 2.99 1.45 -6.20
N MET A 259 3.09 0.66 -7.27
CA MET A 259 4.06 0.85 -8.34
C MET A 259 3.68 2.03 -9.21
N ALA A 260 2.43 2.09 -9.62
CA ALA A 260 1.87 3.16 -10.44
C ALA A 260 1.92 4.52 -9.70
N TYR A 261 1.63 4.53 -8.39
CA TYR A 261 1.68 5.72 -7.55
C TYR A 261 3.06 6.39 -7.47
N MET A 262 4.12 5.62 -7.69
CA MET A 262 5.50 6.08 -7.72
C MET A 262 6.03 6.27 -9.14
N THR A 263 5.25 5.96 -10.17
CA THR A 263 5.72 6.04 -11.57
C THR A 263 5.22 7.33 -12.24
N PRO A 264 6.10 8.09 -12.93
CA PRO A 264 5.68 9.24 -13.75
C PRO A 264 4.68 8.81 -14.85
N PRO A 265 3.83 9.72 -15.39
CA PRO A 265 3.96 11.19 -15.40
C PRO A 265 3.44 11.96 -14.19
N PHE A 266 2.35 11.53 -13.53
CA PHE A 266 1.83 12.25 -12.36
C PHE A 266 2.43 11.67 -11.08
N GLY A 267 2.21 10.38 -10.82
CA GLY A 267 2.68 9.64 -9.65
C GLY A 267 2.38 10.40 -8.35
N TYR A 268 1.20 10.18 -7.78
CA TYR A 268 0.69 11.00 -6.66
C TYR A 268 1.70 11.15 -5.51
N CYS A 269 2.45 10.09 -5.17
CA CYS A 269 3.51 10.15 -4.16
C CYS A 269 4.67 11.10 -4.53
N LEU A 270 5.04 11.17 -5.80
CA LEU A 270 6.11 12.04 -6.32
C LEU A 270 5.73 13.51 -6.13
N MET A 271 4.49 13.87 -6.42
CA MET A 271 3.99 15.23 -6.25
C MET A 271 3.83 15.60 -4.78
N LEU A 272 3.36 14.67 -3.95
CA LEU A 272 3.28 14.87 -2.51
C LEU A 272 4.66 15.11 -1.89
N ILE A 273 5.66 14.30 -2.24
CA ILE A 273 7.00 14.48 -1.66
C ILE A 273 7.65 15.77 -2.16
N LYS A 274 7.37 16.20 -3.41
CA LYS A 274 7.85 17.48 -3.93
C LYS A 274 7.36 18.66 -3.10
N GLY A 275 6.17 18.59 -2.51
CA GLY A 275 5.65 19.61 -1.59
C GLY A 275 6.34 19.67 -0.22
N VAL A 276 7.27 18.75 0.06
CA VAL A 276 7.95 18.63 1.35
C VAL A 276 9.48 18.72 1.23
N VAL A 277 10.04 18.27 0.10
CA VAL A 277 11.48 18.33 -0.12
C VAL A 277 11.98 19.78 -0.25
N PRO A 278 13.20 20.08 0.19
CA PRO A 278 13.81 21.39 -0.01
C PRO A 278 13.97 21.73 -1.51
N PRO A 279 14.07 23.03 -1.84
CA PRO A 279 14.04 23.50 -3.23
C PRO A 279 15.22 23.02 -4.09
N ASP A 280 16.32 22.56 -3.48
CA ASP A 280 17.48 21.98 -4.16
C ASP A 280 17.19 20.61 -4.82
N ILE A 281 16.10 19.95 -4.45
CA ILE A 281 15.69 18.66 -5.03
C ILE A 281 14.71 18.91 -6.17
N SER A 282 15.15 18.68 -7.41
CA SER A 282 14.32 18.85 -8.61
C SER A 282 13.33 17.68 -8.79
N MET A 283 12.28 17.88 -9.59
CA MET A 283 11.38 16.77 -9.95
C MET A 283 12.12 15.65 -10.71
N ALA A 284 13.12 15.99 -11.50
CA ALA A 284 13.96 15.00 -12.20
C ALA A 284 14.71 14.09 -11.21
N ASP A 285 15.18 14.65 -10.08
CA ASP A 285 15.83 13.87 -9.03
C ASP A 285 14.85 12.92 -8.34
N ILE A 286 13.63 13.38 -8.08
CA ILE A 286 12.55 12.57 -7.52
C ILE A 286 12.21 11.42 -8.47
N TYR A 287 12.08 11.68 -9.77
CA TYR A 287 11.79 10.65 -10.76
C TYR A 287 12.91 9.62 -10.87
N ARG A 288 14.18 10.05 -10.87
CA ARG A 288 15.31 9.12 -10.87
C ARG A 288 15.40 8.29 -9.58
N SER A 289 14.99 8.87 -8.45
CA SER A 289 15.05 8.20 -7.14
C SER A 289 14.17 6.95 -7.05
N VAL A 290 13.03 6.93 -7.75
CA VAL A 290 12.02 5.87 -7.63
C VAL A 290 12.20 4.72 -8.60
N VAL A 291 12.91 4.93 -9.72
CA VAL A 291 13.10 3.90 -10.77
C VAL A 291 13.57 2.55 -10.21
N PRO A 292 14.60 2.47 -9.34
CA PRO A 292 15.03 1.19 -8.80
C PRO A 292 13.97 0.51 -7.93
N PHE A 293 13.18 1.28 -7.18
CA PHE A 293 12.12 0.75 -6.33
C PHE A 293 10.91 0.27 -7.15
N VAL A 294 10.56 0.98 -8.22
CA VAL A 294 9.55 0.55 -9.20
C VAL A 294 9.96 -0.76 -9.87
N ILE A 295 11.24 -0.90 -10.25
CA ILE A 295 11.76 -2.17 -10.80
C ILE A 295 11.62 -3.30 -9.77
N ILE A 296 11.98 -3.07 -8.51
CA ILE A 296 11.82 -4.07 -7.43
C ILE A 296 10.34 -4.46 -7.26
N GLN A 297 9.42 -3.50 -7.32
CA GLN A 297 7.99 -3.80 -7.26
C GLN A 297 7.50 -4.59 -8.46
N GLY A 298 7.97 -4.28 -9.67
CA GLY A 298 7.67 -5.04 -10.88
C GLY A 298 8.17 -6.49 -10.78
N VAL A 299 9.37 -6.69 -10.24
CA VAL A 299 9.90 -8.04 -9.96
C VAL A 299 9.06 -8.76 -8.90
N ALA A 300 8.69 -8.08 -7.82
CA ALA A 300 7.83 -8.66 -6.78
C ALA A 300 6.45 -9.04 -7.33
N LEU A 301 5.84 -8.18 -8.16
CA LEU A 301 4.58 -8.43 -8.83
C LEU A 301 4.70 -9.67 -9.73
N ALA A 302 5.77 -9.77 -10.54
CA ALA A 302 6.03 -10.93 -11.38
C ALA A 302 6.20 -12.22 -10.56
N LEU A 303 6.94 -12.16 -9.45
CA LEU A 303 7.10 -13.31 -8.56
C LEU A 303 5.77 -13.77 -7.97
N ILE A 304 4.90 -12.85 -7.52
CA ILE A 304 3.59 -13.20 -6.98
C ILE A 304 2.65 -13.71 -8.06
N MET A 305 2.78 -13.19 -9.28
CA MET A 305 2.07 -13.73 -10.44
C MET A 305 2.46 -15.18 -10.72
N LEU A 306 3.76 -15.51 -10.65
CA LEU A 306 4.25 -16.88 -10.89
C LEU A 306 4.01 -17.83 -9.71
N PHE A 307 3.97 -17.31 -8.48
CA PHE A 307 3.81 -18.10 -7.26
C PHE A 307 2.61 -17.60 -6.42
N PRO A 308 1.36 -17.94 -6.79
CA PRO A 308 0.16 -17.52 -6.06
C PRO A 308 0.12 -17.94 -4.60
N GLU A 309 0.82 -19.03 -4.26
CA GLU A 309 0.96 -19.53 -2.89
C GLU A 309 1.62 -18.51 -1.95
N LEU A 310 2.42 -17.55 -2.46
CA LEU A 310 2.92 -16.45 -1.64
C LEU A 310 1.81 -15.60 -1.01
N VAL A 311 0.63 -15.57 -1.65
CA VAL A 311 -0.57 -14.89 -1.15
C VAL A 311 -1.50 -15.87 -0.46
N LEU A 312 -1.73 -17.04 -1.06
CA LEU A 312 -2.82 -17.93 -0.65
C LEU A 312 -2.46 -18.90 0.48
N TRP A 313 -1.16 -19.17 0.70
CA TRP A 313 -0.71 -20.15 1.69
C TRP A 313 -1.08 -19.76 3.12
N LEU A 314 -0.75 -18.53 3.54
CA LEU A 314 -0.98 -18.10 4.92
C LEU A 314 -2.48 -18.02 5.28
N PRO A 315 -3.35 -17.44 4.42
CA PRO A 315 -4.80 -17.53 4.60
C PRO A 315 -5.29 -18.97 4.73
N ARG A 316 -4.85 -19.88 3.85
CA ARG A 316 -5.28 -21.29 3.84
C ARG A 316 -4.92 -22.00 5.15
N VAL A 317 -3.72 -21.75 5.69
CA VAL A 317 -3.25 -22.37 6.94
C VAL A 317 -3.98 -21.82 8.16
N MET A 318 -4.23 -20.50 8.23
CA MET A 318 -4.78 -19.87 9.42
C MET A 318 -6.30 -19.87 9.49
N LEU A 319 -6.99 -19.79 8.34
CA LEU A 319 -8.46 -19.67 8.28
C LEU A 319 -9.14 -20.95 7.78
N GLY A 320 -8.37 -21.96 7.35
CA GLY A 320 -8.90 -23.15 6.69
C GLY A 320 -9.26 -22.87 5.22
N GLY A 321 -9.03 -23.85 4.34
CA GLY A 321 -9.32 -23.72 2.91
C GLY A 321 -10.83 -23.63 2.65
N GLY A 322 -11.29 -22.49 2.13
CA GLY A 322 -12.60 -22.30 1.52
C GLY A 322 -12.43 -21.80 0.10
#